data_AF-A0A7S2K6N8-F1
#
_entry.id   AF-A0A7S2K6N8-F1
#
_cell.length_a   1.000
_cell.length_b   1.000
_cell.length_c   1.000
_cell.angle_alpha   90.00
_cell.angle_beta   90.00
_cell.angle_gamma   90.00
#
_symmetry.space_group_name_H-M   'P 1'
#
loop_
_entity.id
_entity.type
_entity.pdbx_description
1 polymer ?
#
loop_
_entity_poly.entity_id
_entity_poly.type
_entity_poly.pdbx_seq_one_letter_code
_entity_poly.pdbx_strand_id
1 'polypeptide(L)'
;ALSGAPVANGVSGASSVSNAGSGPGRKDSAGTYASAEVAKRITEGQRALRRLRLRVSGTLFALGLSTGVLFEVLRAEVLTHDFERYCQAVTTTHVLQLVVCIFFFSRILLLSLAPLADDACLTRCVLVVDIAVMLADAAVRVRFLDDVGEEWPSTALNIMLVVAAACAMLRGSAARMQEHMWLAIGAWLGLGTLNTVFYSALEWQRCGRPTTTLWWSVTSLGCLVVVARPSWRQGVQVMLGRLFWAHVRNASAAGIGALVGNCSAREILQTGKARFRCSRLADLPYEAIQGNEPDPDLLRFSQAARLGTCDAFVSHSWHDDPGEKWSALQSWRQEFVSRHGREPKIWLDKTCIDQDNILSDLRCLPVFLSGCSRLVVLFGPT
;
A
#
# COMPACT_ATOMS: atom_id res chain seq x y z
N ALA A 1 19.17 17.84 -55.55
CA ALA A 1 18.98 19.30 -55.71
C ALA A 1 18.28 19.80 -54.47
N LEU A 2 18.81 20.67 -53.63
CA LEU A 2 20.03 21.48 -53.63
C LEU A 2 20.37 21.77 -52.14
N SER A 3 21.67 21.77 -51.82
CA SER A 3 22.41 22.54 -50.80
C SER A 3 21.75 22.86 -49.44
N GLY A 4 22.32 22.58 -48.27
CA GLY A 4 23.75 22.60 -47.92
C GLY A 4 24.16 23.97 -47.38
N ALA A 5 24.47 24.05 -46.09
CA ALA A 5 25.54 24.91 -45.54
C ALA A 5 25.75 24.62 -44.03
N PRO A 6 27.00 24.41 -43.59
CA PRO A 6 27.40 24.26 -42.19
C PRO A 6 27.87 25.60 -41.59
N VAL A 7 27.81 25.74 -40.27
CA VAL A 7 28.49 26.82 -39.56
C VAL A 7 29.51 26.19 -38.60
N ALA A 8 30.78 26.52 -38.85
CA ALA A 8 31.93 26.19 -38.03
C ALA A 8 32.45 27.44 -37.32
N ASN A 9 33.19 27.17 -36.24
CA ASN A 9 34.24 27.99 -35.60
C ASN A 9 33.82 29.14 -34.67
N GLY A 10 34.02 28.88 -33.37
CA GLY A 10 35.26 29.29 -32.71
C GLY A 10 35.19 30.57 -31.87
N VAL A 11 35.27 30.42 -30.55
CA VAL A 11 35.98 31.39 -29.69
C VAL A 11 36.72 30.62 -28.59
N SER A 12 38.03 30.57 -28.75
CA SER A 12 39.04 30.37 -27.72
C SER A 12 39.04 31.53 -26.73
N GLY A 13 38.92 31.25 -25.44
CA GLY A 13 39.03 32.22 -24.36
C GLY A 13 39.65 31.58 -23.11
N ALA A 14 40.94 31.29 -23.17
CA ALA A 14 41.74 30.91 -22.02
C ALA A 14 41.89 32.14 -21.10
N SER A 15 41.24 32.11 -19.94
CA SER A 15 41.55 33.00 -18.82
C SER A 15 42.24 32.19 -17.73
N SER A 16 43.56 32.35 -17.68
CA SER A 16 44.45 31.87 -16.64
C SER A 16 44.25 32.72 -15.38
N VAL A 17 43.45 32.22 -14.45
CA VAL A 17 43.38 32.77 -13.09
C VAL A 17 44.44 32.07 -12.25
N SER A 18 45.58 32.74 -12.11
CA SER A 18 46.62 32.43 -11.13
C SER A 18 46.09 32.74 -9.73
N ASN A 19 45.63 31.72 -9.00
CA ASN A 19 45.32 31.83 -7.58
C ASN A 19 46.48 31.25 -6.75
N ALA A 20 47.44 32.12 -6.43
CA ALA A 20 48.48 31.86 -5.44
C ALA A 20 47.92 32.26 -4.06
N GLY A 21 47.70 31.27 -3.19
CA GLY A 21 47.16 31.49 -1.85
C GLY A 21 47.01 30.20 -1.06
N SER A 22 48.09 29.42 -0.97
CA SER A 22 48.19 28.24 -0.12
C SER A 22 48.24 28.64 1.37
N GLY A 23 47.07 28.83 1.99
CA GLY A 23 46.94 28.84 3.44
C GLY A 23 46.99 27.40 4.00
N PRO A 24 47.55 27.18 5.20
CA PRO A 24 47.71 25.85 5.77
C PRO A 24 46.34 25.19 5.99
N GLY A 25 46.15 24.04 5.32
CA GLY A 25 44.92 23.27 5.27
C GLY A 25 44.41 22.86 6.65
N ARG A 26 43.31 23.49 7.07
CA ARG A 26 42.47 23.03 8.18
C ARG A 26 41.65 21.84 7.68
N LYS A 27 42.25 20.65 7.77
CA LYS A 27 41.69 19.38 7.29
C LYS A 27 40.26 19.15 7.81
N ASP A 28 39.38 18.85 6.85
CA ASP A 28 37.94 18.57 6.90
C ASP A 28 37.52 17.36 7.77
N SER A 29 37.92 17.36 9.05
CA SER A 29 37.54 16.30 9.99
C SER A 29 36.07 16.40 10.45
N ALA A 30 35.42 17.56 10.29
CA ALA A 30 34.01 17.75 10.67
C ALA A 30 33.02 17.07 9.69
N GLY A 31 33.37 16.94 8.41
CA GLY A 31 32.50 16.34 7.40
C GLY A 31 32.31 14.83 7.55
N THR A 32 33.33 14.13 8.07
CA THR A 32 33.31 12.65 8.18
C THR A 32 32.39 12.17 9.30
N TYR A 33 32.33 12.89 10.43
CA TYR A 33 31.47 12.54 11.56
C TYR A 33 29.98 12.76 11.26
N ALA A 34 29.63 13.84 10.56
CA ALA A 34 28.25 14.09 10.14
C ALA A 34 27.71 13.00 9.21
N SER A 35 28.55 12.49 8.30
CA SER A 35 28.18 11.42 7.37
C SER A 35 27.90 10.08 8.09
N ALA A 36 28.74 9.72 9.06
CA ALA A 36 28.57 8.48 9.82
C ALA A 36 27.27 8.47 10.66
N GLU A 37 26.94 9.59 11.31
CA GLU A 37 25.72 9.73 12.11
C GLU A 37 24.46 9.69 11.23
N VAL A 38 24.48 10.34 10.06
CA VAL A 38 23.38 10.26 9.09
C VAL A 38 23.18 8.83 8.59
N ALA A 39 24.26 8.13 8.22
CA ALA A 39 24.19 6.74 7.78
C ALA A 39 23.62 5.81 8.86
N LYS A 40 23.99 6.02 10.13
CA LYS A 40 23.44 5.30 11.28
C LYS A 40 21.94 5.54 11.42
N ARG A 41 21.48 6.80 11.35
CA ARG A 41 20.05 7.15 11.42
C ARG A 41 19.24 6.56 10.27
N ILE A 42 19.77 6.60 9.04
CA ILE A 42 19.14 5.94 7.88
C ILE A 42 18.98 4.44 8.14
N THR A 43 20.02 3.78 8.65
CA THR A 43 19.98 2.34 8.97
C THR A 43 18.94 2.02 10.05
N GLU A 44 18.84 2.85 11.09
CA GLU A 44 17.82 2.71 12.14
C GLU A 44 16.39 2.92 11.61
N GLY A 45 16.19 3.92 10.75
CA GLY A 45 14.92 4.15 10.06
C GLY A 45 14.52 2.97 9.17
N GLN A 46 15.45 2.42 8.39
CA GLN A 46 15.23 1.22 7.59
C GLN A 46 14.86 0.00 8.46
N ARG A 47 15.53 -0.20 9.60
CA ARG A 47 15.18 -1.26 10.55
C ARG A 47 13.79 -1.06 11.17
N ALA A 48 13.40 0.18 11.46
CA ALA A 48 12.07 0.50 11.96
C ALA A 48 11.00 0.18 10.90
N LEU A 49 11.19 0.61 9.66
CA LEU A 49 10.29 0.28 8.54
C LEU A 49 10.21 -1.22 8.29
N ARG A 50 11.32 -1.96 8.39
CA ARG A 50 11.33 -3.42 8.24
C ARG A 50 10.51 -4.12 9.33
N ARG A 51 10.69 -3.73 10.59
CA ARG A 51 9.88 -4.24 11.71
C ARG A 51 8.39 -3.94 11.52
N LEU A 52 8.11 -2.74 11.01
CA LEU A 52 6.77 -2.30 10.73
C LEU A 52 6.08 -3.17 9.68
N ARG A 53 6.76 -3.35 8.55
CA ARG A 53 6.37 -4.24 7.45
C ARG A 53 6.14 -5.67 7.94
N LEU A 54 7.07 -6.21 8.73
CA LEU A 54 6.96 -7.56 9.29
C LEU A 54 5.74 -7.72 10.19
N ARG A 55 5.39 -6.71 11.00
CA ARG A 55 4.19 -6.75 11.85
C ARG A 55 2.91 -6.81 11.01
N VAL A 56 2.82 -6.04 9.94
CA VAL A 56 1.60 -6.04 9.10
C VAL A 56 1.48 -7.30 8.28
N SER A 57 2.57 -7.74 7.67
CA SER A 57 2.61 -9.05 7.03
C SER A 57 2.26 -10.18 8.00
N GLY A 58 2.83 -10.16 9.21
CA GLY A 58 2.51 -11.13 10.26
C GLY A 58 1.05 -11.07 10.71
N THR A 59 0.46 -9.88 10.78
CA THR A 59 -0.97 -9.71 11.13
C THR A 59 -1.88 -10.25 10.03
N LEU A 60 -1.61 -9.92 8.76
CA LEU A 60 -2.36 -10.46 7.61
C LEU A 60 -2.24 -11.98 7.53
N PHE A 61 -1.03 -12.50 7.77
CA PHE A 61 -0.77 -13.94 7.83
C PHE A 61 -1.56 -14.62 8.95
N ALA A 62 -1.50 -14.08 10.18
CA ALA A 62 -2.24 -14.62 11.33
C ALA A 62 -3.77 -14.55 11.14
N LEU A 63 -4.28 -13.46 10.55
CA LEU A 63 -5.69 -13.34 10.19
C LEU A 63 -6.08 -14.37 9.13
N GLY A 64 -5.27 -14.52 8.08
CA GLY A 64 -5.48 -15.56 7.06
C GLY A 64 -5.57 -16.96 7.68
N LEU A 65 -4.64 -17.32 8.55
CA LEU A 65 -4.67 -18.60 9.28
C LEU A 65 -5.91 -18.75 10.16
N SER A 66 -6.27 -17.71 10.93
CA SER A 66 -7.43 -17.73 11.82
C SER A 66 -8.73 -17.91 11.05
N THR A 67 -8.88 -17.19 9.94
CA THR A 67 -9.99 -17.33 8.98
C THR A 67 -10.03 -18.74 8.40
N GLY A 68 -8.87 -19.36 8.13
CA GLY A 68 -8.79 -20.73 7.67
C GLY A 68 -9.25 -21.76 8.70
N VAL A 69 -8.86 -21.60 9.96
CA VAL A 69 -9.34 -22.47 11.06
C VAL A 69 -10.85 -22.34 11.23
N LEU A 70 -11.37 -21.09 11.21
CA LEU A 70 -12.81 -20.85 11.32
C LEU A 70 -13.58 -21.46 10.14
N PHE A 71 -13.02 -21.39 8.93
CA PHE A 71 -13.59 -22.08 7.78
C PHE A 71 -13.70 -23.60 8.02
N GLU A 72 -12.66 -24.27 8.50
CA GLU A 72 -12.73 -25.73 8.73
C GLU A 72 -13.75 -26.10 9.80
N VAL A 73 -13.88 -25.30 10.86
CA VAL A 73 -14.92 -25.50 11.90
C VAL A 73 -16.32 -25.35 11.29
N LEU A 74 -16.59 -24.27 10.57
CA LEU A 74 -17.88 -24.03 9.95
C LEU A 74 -18.20 -25.08 8.87
N ARG A 75 -17.20 -25.50 8.10
CA ARG A 75 -17.34 -26.55 7.09
C ARG A 75 -17.70 -27.89 7.73
N ALA A 76 -17.05 -28.26 8.83
CA ALA A 76 -17.36 -29.51 9.53
C ALA A 76 -18.83 -29.51 9.99
N GLU A 77 -19.33 -28.41 10.53
CA GLU A 77 -20.74 -28.28 10.90
C GLU A 77 -21.66 -28.42 9.69
N VAL A 78 -21.40 -27.70 8.59
CA VAL A 78 -22.22 -27.76 7.36
C VAL A 78 -22.22 -29.16 6.74
N LEU A 79 -21.06 -29.80 6.62
CA LEU A 79 -20.94 -31.14 6.01
C LEU A 79 -21.69 -32.21 6.81
N THR A 80 -21.80 -32.07 8.13
CA THR A 80 -22.53 -33.05 8.95
C THR A 80 -24.05 -32.99 8.78
N HIS A 81 -24.61 -31.89 8.25
CA HIS A 81 -26.06 -31.67 8.24
C HIS A 81 -26.73 -31.76 6.87
N ASP A 82 -26.01 -31.69 5.75
CA ASP A 82 -26.65 -31.36 4.45
C ASP A 82 -26.49 -32.34 3.28
N PHE A 83 -25.77 -33.46 3.41
CA PHE A 83 -25.56 -34.34 2.23
C PHE A 83 -26.86 -35.01 1.73
N GLU A 84 -27.80 -35.34 2.62
CA GLU A 84 -29.05 -36.03 2.24
C GLU A 84 -30.15 -35.11 1.68
N ARG A 85 -29.98 -33.77 1.72
CA ARG A 85 -31.07 -32.81 1.41
C ARG A 85 -30.70 -31.73 0.39
N TYR A 86 -29.80 -32.03 -0.53
CA TYR A 86 -29.34 -31.08 -1.55
C TYR A 86 -30.47 -30.34 -2.30
N CYS A 87 -31.54 -31.03 -2.69
CA CYS A 87 -32.68 -30.39 -3.38
C CYS A 87 -33.72 -29.75 -2.43
N GLN A 88 -33.62 -29.94 -1.11
CA GLN A 88 -34.53 -29.39 -0.09
C GLN A 88 -33.92 -28.26 0.75
N ALA A 89 -32.78 -27.71 0.31
CA ALA A 89 -32.08 -26.65 1.03
C ALA A 89 -33.02 -25.49 1.38
N VAL A 90 -33.02 -25.10 2.65
CA VAL A 90 -33.78 -23.96 3.18
C VAL A 90 -32.91 -22.70 3.07
N THR A 91 -33.52 -21.51 3.10
CA THR A 91 -32.82 -20.21 3.05
C THR A 91 -31.65 -20.12 4.05
N THR A 92 -31.77 -20.73 5.22
CA THR A 92 -30.71 -20.80 6.24
C THR A 92 -29.44 -21.46 5.73
N THR A 93 -29.55 -22.54 4.95
CA THR A 93 -28.41 -23.25 4.35
C THR A 93 -27.69 -22.38 3.33
N HIS A 94 -28.42 -21.60 2.53
CA HIS A 94 -27.81 -20.67 1.58
C HIS A 94 -26.98 -19.57 2.27
N VAL A 95 -27.47 -19.01 3.37
CA VAL A 95 -26.74 -17.99 4.13
C VAL A 95 -25.49 -18.59 4.75
N LEU A 96 -25.59 -19.75 5.38
CA LEU A 96 -24.45 -20.43 6.00
C LEU A 96 -23.38 -20.80 4.95
N GLN A 97 -23.81 -21.31 3.79
CA GLN A 97 -22.90 -21.61 2.68
C GLN A 97 -22.18 -20.35 2.18
N LEU A 98 -22.90 -19.23 2.01
CA LEU A 98 -22.28 -17.96 1.62
C LEU A 98 -21.21 -17.52 2.63
N VAL A 99 -21.50 -17.63 3.93
CA VAL A 99 -20.56 -17.31 5.00
C VAL A 99 -19.31 -18.19 4.91
N VAL A 100 -19.48 -19.50 4.76
CA VAL A 100 -18.37 -20.45 4.57
C VAL A 100 -17.51 -20.09 3.37
N CYS A 101 -18.12 -19.76 2.23
CA CYS A 101 -17.40 -19.33 1.03
C CYS A 101 -16.61 -18.03 1.27
N ILE A 102 -17.19 -17.05 1.96
CA ILE A 102 -16.50 -15.79 2.30
C ILE A 102 -15.27 -16.07 3.16
N PHE A 103 -15.36 -16.94 4.18
CA PHE A 103 -14.20 -17.32 4.99
C PHE A 103 -13.13 -18.05 4.17
N PHE A 104 -13.53 -19.00 3.33
CA PHE A 104 -12.59 -19.71 2.48
C PHE A 104 -11.79 -18.79 1.55
N PHE A 105 -12.46 -17.91 0.81
CA PHE A 105 -11.76 -17.05 -0.14
C PHE A 105 -11.04 -15.88 0.52
N SER A 106 -11.54 -15.37 1.65
CA SER A 106 -10.82 -14.36 2.42
C SER A 106 -9.52 -14.92 3.01
N ARG A 107 -9.46 -16.20 3.39
CA ARG A 107 -8.20 -16.87 3.77
C ARG A 107 -7.17 -16.77 2.65
N ILE A 108 -7.55 -17.17 1.43
CA ILE A 108 -6.65 -17.17 0.26
C ILE A 108 -6.17 -15.75 -0.03
N LEU A 109 -7.07 -14.76 -0.05
CA LEU A 109 -6.71 -13.36 -0.29
C LEU A 109 -5.79 -12.80 0.82
N LEU A 110 -6.10 -13.03 2.10
CA LEU A 110 -5.33 -12.49 3.22
C LEU A 110 -3.92 -13.09 3.27
N LEU A 111 -3.78 -14.41 3.09
CA LEU A 111 -2.47 -15.07 3.03
C LEU A 111 -1.67 -14.56 1.83
N SER A 112 -2.29 -14.46 0.65
CA SER A 112 -1.63 -13.98 -0.58
C SER A 112 -1.25 -12.51 -0.55
N LEU A 113 -1.93 -11.68 0.26
CA LEU A 113 -1.59 -10.27 0.49
C LEU A 113 -0.55 -10.05 1.59
N ALA A 114 -0.28 -11.05 2.42
CA ALA A 114 0.70 -10.97 3.50
C ALA A 114 2.15 -10.74 3.01
N PRO A 115 2.66 -11.40 1.95
CA PRO A 115 4.04 -11.21 1.53
C PRO A 115 4.25 -9.83 0.89
N LEU A 116 5.38 -9.21 1.22
CA LEU A 116 5.84 -7.97 0.60
C LEU A 116 6.68 -8.28 -0.64
N ALA A 117 6.63 -7.40 -1.64
CA ALA A 117 7.37 -7.55 -2.90
C ALA A 117 8.89 -7.72 -2.73
N ASP A 118 9.43 -7.36 -1.56
CA ASP A 118 10.86 -7.38 -1.26
C ASP A 118 11.28 -8.55 -0.34
N ASP A 119 10.33 -9.31 0.23
CA ASP A 119 10.65 -10.35 1.23
C ASP A 119 10.46 -11.76 0.67
N ALA A 120 11.55 -12.31 0.13
CA ALA A 120 11.56 -13.64 -0.46
C ALA A 120 11.33 -14.76 0.57
N CYS A 121 11.82 -14.59 1.80
CA CYS A 121 11.68 -15.58 2.85
C CYS A 121 10.22 -15.69 3.29
N LEU A 122 9.58 -14.56 3.57
CA LEU A 122 8.18 -14.51 3.95
C LEU A 122 7.27 -15.02 2.82
N THR A 123 7.54 -14.64 1.57
CA THR A 123 6.78 -15.13 0.41
C THR A 123 6.83 -16.66 0.31
N ARG A 124 8.00 -17.27 0.52
CA ARG A 124 8.13 -18.73 0.54
C ARG A 124 7.38 -19.35 1.72
N CYS A 125 7.44 -18.76 2.91
CA CYS A 125 6.71 -19.27 4.07
C CYS A 125 5.20 -19.29 3.81
N VAL A 126 4.65 -18.22 3.24
CA VAL A 126 3.23 -18.13 2.86
C VAL A 126 2.87 -19.22 1.85
N LEU A 127 3.68 -19.38 0.79
CA LEU A 127 3.45 -20.41 -0.22
C LEU A 127 3.51 -21.84 0.35
N VAL A 128 4.45 -22.13 1.26
CA VAL A 128 4.55 -23.43 1.94
C VAL A 128 3.29 -23.71 2.76
N VAL A 129 2.81 -22.72 3.49
CA VAL A 129 1.61 -22.83 4.33
C VAL A 129 0.38 -23.05 3.46
N ASP A 130 0.22 -22.29 2.38
CA ASP A 130 -0.87 -22.48 1.43
C ASP A 130 -0.83 -23.87 0.80
N ILE A 131 0.35 -24.34 0.36
CA ILE A 131 0.53 -25.70 -0.16
C ILE A 131 0.10 -26.74 0.89
N ALA A 132 0.57 -26.61 2.13
CA ALA A 132 0.26 -27.58 3.19
C ALA A 132 -1.25 -27.63 3.48
N VAL A 133 -1.91 -26.47 3.53
CA VAL A 133 -3.37 -26.38 3.74
C VAL A 133 -4.14 -26.99 2.56
N MET A 134 -3.72 -26.74 1.32
CA MET A 134 -4.36 -27.32 0.13
C MET A 134 -4.16 -28.84 0.05
N LEU A 135 -2.98 -29.34 0.42
CA LEU A 135 -2.72 -30.79 0.50
C LEU A 135 -3.54 -31.45 1.61
N ALA A 136 -3.69 -30.79 2.75
CA ALA A 136 -4.56 -31.27 3.82
C ALA A 136 -6.03 -31.35 3.36
N ASP A 137 -6.55 -30.31 2.70
CA ASP A 137 -7.91 -30.35 2.12
C ASP A 137 -8.07 -31.49 1.10
N ALA A 138 -7.11 -31.63 0.19
CA ALA A 138 -7.13 -32.71 -0.81
C ALA A 138 -7.10 -34.09 -0.14
N ALA A 139 -6.29 -34.29 0.90
CA ALA A 139 -6.21 -35.56 1.62
C ALA A 139 -7.50 -35.89 2.36
N VAL A 140 -8.16 -34.88 2.97
CA VAL A 140 -9.48 -35.05 3.57
C VAL A 140 -10.49 -35.48 2.51
N ARG A 141 -10.54 -34.80 1.35
CA ARG A 141 -11.45 -35.17 0.25
C ARG A 141 -11.21 -36.58 -0.27
N VAL A 142 -9.96 -36.97 -0.52
CA VAL A 142 -9.62 -38.31 -1.02
C VAL A 142 -10.13 -39.41 -0.09
N ARG A 143 -10.09 -39.21 1.24
CA ARG A 143 -10.65 -40.18 2.19
C ARG A 143 -12.17 -40.31 2.12
N PHE A 144 -12.87 -39.25 1.70
CA PHE A 144 -14.31 -39.29 1.47
C PHE A 144 -14.68 -39.78 0.06
N LEU A 145 -13.72 -39.83 -0.87
CA LEU A 145 -13.95 -40.18 -2.28
C LEU A 145 -14.02 -41.68 -2.56
N ASP A 146 -13.81 -42.55 -1.57
CA ASP A 146 -14.04 -44.00 -1.74
C ASP A 146 -15.52 -44.32 -2.10
N ASP A 147 -16.45 -43.36 -1.96
CA ASP A 147 -17.88 -43.53 -2.26
C ASP A 147 -18.43 -42.72 -3.46
N VAL A 148 -17.72 -41.71 -3.98
CA VAL A 148 -18.30 -40.74 -4.94
C VAL A 148 -17.33 -40.40 -6.08
N GLY A 149 -17.50 -41.02 -7.25
CA GLY A 149 -16.65 -40.81 -8.43
C GLY A 149 -16.72 -39.43 -9.11
N GLU A 150 -17.37 -38.42 -8.53
CA GLU A 150 -17.66 -37.14 -9.21
C GLU A 150 -16.73 -35.95 -8.84
N GLU A 151 -15.85 -36.01 -7.82
CA GLU A 151 -15.04 -34.82 -7.44
C GLU A 151 -13.65 -34.68 -8.10
N TRP A 152 -13.29 -35.52 -9.07
CA TRP A 152 -11.96 -35.49 -9.70
C TRP A 152 -11.52 -34.11 -10.24
N PRO A 153 -12.38 -33.27 -10.84
CA PRO A 153 -11.97 -31.97 -11.35
C PRO A 153 -11.42 -31.05 -10.26
N SER A 154 -12.05 -31.00 -9.08
CA SER A 154 -11.63 -30.13 -7.98
C SER A 154 -10.27 -30.54 -7.42
N THR A 155 -10.03 -31.84 -7.26
CA THR A 155 -8.74 -32.38 -6.82
C THR A 155 -7.63 -32.05 -7.83
N ALA A 156 -7.90 -32.19 -9.13
CA ALA A 156 -6.94 -31.85 -10.17
C ALA A 156 -6.59 -30.34 -10.15
N LEU A 157 -7.58 -29.45 -9.94
CA LEU A 157 -7.34 -28.02 -9.79
C LEU A 157 -6.46 -27.70 -8.57
N ASN A 158 -6.69 -28.35 -7.43
CA ASN A 158 -5.86 -28.17 -6.23
C ASN A 158 -4.41 -28.63 -6.44
N ILE A 159 -4.22 -29.78 -7.11
CA ILE A 159 -2.88 -30.28 -7.46
C ILE A 159 -2.17 -29.28 -8.38
N MET A 160 -2.87 -28.74 -9.40
CA MET A 160 -2.32 -27.71 -10.29
C MET A 160 -1.85 -26.48 -9.50
N LEU A 161 -2.65 -26.01 -8.54
CA LEU A 161 -2.29 -24.86 -7.70
C LEU A 161 -1.05 -25.15 -6.86
N VAL A 162 -0.96 -26.34 -6.25
CA VAL A 162 0.21 -26.77 -5.47
C VAL A 162 1.46 -26.81 -6.33
N VAL A 163 1.39 -27.39 -7.52
CA VAL A 163 2.52 -27.45 -8.48
C VAL A 163 2.92 -26.03 -8.89
N ALA A 164 1.96 -25.17 -9.21
CA ALA A 164 2.23 -23.80 -9.61
C ALA A 164 2.86 -22.97 -8.47
N ALA A 165 2.41 -23.17 -7.22
CA ALA A 165 2.99 -22.54 -6.03
C ALA A 165 4.42 -23.02 -5.78
N ALA A 166 4.69 -24.32 -5.91
CA ALA A 166 6.04 -24.87 -5.83
C ALA A 166 6.96 -24.27 -6.91
N CYS A 167 6.48 -24.20 -8.16
CA CYS A 167 7.19 -23.53 -9.26
C CYS A 167 7.43 -22.03 -8.98
N ALA A 168 6.47 -21.34 -8.35
CA ALA A 168 6.65 -19.95 -7.94
C ALA A 168 7.78 -19.82 -6.91
N MET A 169 7.88 -20.71 -5.91
CA MET A 169 8.95 -20.69 -4.89
C MET A 169 10.37 -20.80 -5.46
N LEU A 170 10.53 -21.46 -6.61
CA LEU A 170 11.82 -21.62 -7.29
C LEU A 170 12.33 -20.33 -7.95
N ARG A 171 11.51 -19.26 -8.01
CA ARG A 171 11.94 -17.99 -8.60
C ARG A 171 12.88 -17.24 -7.66
N GLY A 172 13.92 -16.63 -8.24
CA GLY A 172 15.00 -15.98 -7.49
C GLY A 172 14.62 -14.66 -6.80
N SER A 173 13.54 -14.00 -7.22
CA SER A 173 13.11 -12.72 -6.64
C SER A 173 11.67 -12.78 -6.14
N ALA A 174 11.39 -12.10 -5.02
CA ALA A 174 10.05 -12.04 -4.42
C ALA A 174 8.99 -11.49 -5.37
N ALA A 175 9.30 -10.44 -6.14
CA ALA A 175 8.40 -9.91 -7.16
C ALA A 175 7.96 -10.97 -8.19
N ARG A 176 8.90 -11.77 -8.72
CA ARG A 176 8.58 -12.86 -9.66
C ARG A 176 7.83 -14.01 -8.99
N MET A 177 8.15 -14.33 -7.73
CA MET A 177 7.38 -15.32 -6.96
C MET A 177 5.93 -14.87 -6.82
N GLN A 178 5.69 -13.61 -6.45
CA GLN A 178 4.35 -13.05 -6.30
C GLN A 178 3.59 -13.00 -7.63
N GLU A 179 4.24 -12.58 -8.72
CA GLU A 179 3.61 -12.57 -10.05
C GLU A 179 3.09 -13.96 -10.44
N HIS A 180 3.93 -14.99 -10.30
CA HIS A 180 3.53 -16.37 -10.58
C HIS A 180 2.47 -16.89 -9.60
N MET A 181 2.58 -16.56 -8.31
CA MET A 181 1.57 -16.89 -7.31
C MET A 181 0.20 -16.33 -7.69
N TRP A 182 0.13 -15.03 -8.02
CA TRP A 182 -1.14 -14.40 -8.41
C TRP A 182 -1.70 -14.94 -9.73
N LEU A 183 -0.83 -15.27 -10.69
CA LEU A 183 -1.25 -15.92 -11.94
C LEU A 183 -1.85 -17.31 -11.65
N ALA A 184 -1.18 -18.10 -10.81
CA ALA A 184 -1.64 -19.43 -10.42
C ALA A 184 -2.98 -19.38 -9.68
N ILE A 185 -3.10 -18.49 -8.69
CA ILE A 185 -4.36 -18.27 -7.97
C ILE A 185 -5.46 -17.81 -8.92
N GLY A 186 -5.16 -16.89 -9.86
CA GLY A 186 -6.12 -16.40 -10.84
C GLY A 186 -6.61 -17.51 -11.77
N ALA A 187 -5.71 -18.35 -12.28
CA ALA A 187 -6.05 -19.50 -13.13
C ALA A 187 -6.89 -20.52 -12.36
N TRP A 188 -6.50 -20.84 -11.12
CA TRP A 188 -7.24 -21.75 -10.25
C TRP A 188 -8.64 -21.23 -9.92
N LEU A 189 -8.78 -19.94 -9.54
CA LEU A 189 -10.08 -19.30 -9.31
C LEU A 189 -10.94 -19.30 -10.59
N GLY A 190 -10.34 -18.98 -11.74
CA GLY A 190 -11.06 -18.96 -13.02
C GLY A 190 -11.62 -20.33 -13.39
N LEU A 191 -10.77 -21.36 -13.41
CA LEU A 191 -11.18 -22.73 -13.73
C LEU A 191 -12.13 -23.31 -12.68
N GLY A 192 -11.89 -23.05 -11.39
CA GLY A 192 -12.78 -23.43 -10.30
C GLY A 192 -14.16 -22.78 -10.40
N THR A 193 -14.23 -21.51 -10.80
CA THR A 193 -15.50 -20.82 -11.04
C THR A 193 -16.26 -21.45 -12.20
N LEU A 194 -15.59 -21.73 -13.33
CA LEU A 194 -16.22 -22.39 -14.47
C LEU A 194 -16.75 -23.78 -14.10
N ASN A 195 -15.94 -24.57 -13.39
CA ASN A 195 -16.34 -25.88 -12.90
C ASN A 195 -17.57 -25.79 -11.98
N THR A 196 -17.57 -24.84 -11.05
CA THR A 196 -18.67 -24.70 -10.08
C THR A 196 -19.94 -24.18 -10.74
N VAL A 197 -19.86 -23.28 -11.72
CA VAL A 197 -21.00 -22.85 -12.54
C VAL A 197 -21.59 -24.01 -13.31
N PHE A 198 -20.75 -24.84 -13.92
CA PHE A 198 -21.19 -26.04 -14.64
C PHE A 198 -21.95 -27.01 -13.73
N TYR A 199 -21.37 -27.36 -12.57
CA TYR A 199 -22.04 -28.22 -11.59
C TYR A 199 -23.34 -27.59 -11.05
N SER A 200 -23.33 -26.30 -10.73
CA SER A 200 -24.54 -25.58 -10.29
C SER A 200 -25.65 -25.64 -11.34
N ALA A 201 -25.31 -25.57 -12.63
CA ALA A 201 -26.27 -25.66 -13.72
C ALA A 201 -26.86 -27.08 -13.86
N LEU A 202 -26.03 -28.12 -13.76
CA LEU A 202 -26.49 -29.51 -13.76
C LEU A 202 -27.40 -29.80 -12.57
N GLU A 203 -27.01 -29.33 -11.38
CA GLU A 203 -27.83 -29.47 -10.18
C GLU A 203 -29.14 -28.70 -10.27
N TRP A 204 -29.12 -27.48 -10.80
CA TRP A 204 -30.34 -26.72 -11.07
C TRP A 204 -31.27 -27.51 -11.98
N GLN A 205 -30.76 -28.07 -13.07
CA GLN A 205 -31.57 -28.88 -13.99
C GLN A 205 -32.19 -30.10 -13.30
N ARG A 206 -31.47 -30.75 -12.37
CA ARG A 206 -31.97 -31.90 -11.62
C ARG A 206 -32.99 -31.53 -10.54
N CYS A 207 -32.73 -30.49 -9.75
CA CYS A 207 -33.56 -30.10 -8.60
C CYS A 207 -34.68 -29.09 -8.95
N GLY A 208 -34.63 -28.45 -10.12
CA GLY A 208 -35.55 -27.39 -10.54
C GLY A 208 -35.38 -26.06 -9.78
N ARG A 209 -34.31 -25.90 -8.99
CA ARG A 209 -34.02 -24.74 -8.14
C ARG A 209 -32.52 -24.48 -8.03
N PRO A 210 -32.08 -23.23 -7.78
CA PRO A 210 -30.68 -22.92 -7.53
C PRO A 210 -30.17 -23.64 -6.27
N THR A 211 -29.04 -24.32 -6.40
CA THR A 211 -28.37 -24.98 -5.28
C THR A 211 -27.42 -24.03 -4.54
N THR A 212 -26.96 -24.48 -3.38
CA THR A 212 -26.02 -23.75 -2.52
C THR A 212 -24.64 -23.62 -3.16
N THR A 213 -24.31 -24.47 -4.14
CA THR A 213 -23.04 -24.46 -4.89
C THR A 213 -22.83 -23.15 -5.67
N LEU A 214 -23.91 -22.47 -6.06
CA LEU A 214 -23.86 -21.17 -6.74
C LEU A 214 -23.05 -20.11 -5.95
N TRP A 215 -23.10 -20.16 -4.61
CA TRP A 215 -22.39 -19.18 -3.77
C TRP A 215 -20.87 -19.28 -3.88
N TRP A 216 -20.32 -20.47 -4.15
CA TRP A 216 -18.90 -20.65 -4.45
C TRP A 216 -18.51 -19.89 -5.72
N SER A 217 -19.33 -19.95 -6.77
CA SER A 217 -19.09 -19.21 -8.02
C SER A 217 -19.11 -17.71 -7.80
N VAL A 218 -20.09 -17.19 -7.06
CA VAL A 218 -20.24 -15.74 -6.79
C VAL A 218 -19.04 -15.20 -6.02
N THR A 219 -18.67 -15.88 -4.93
CA THR A 219 -17.54 -15.45 -4.08
C THR A 219 -16.19 -15.64 -4.77
N SER A 220 -16.00 -16.74 -5.49
CA SER A 220 -14.81 -16.99 -6.31
C SER A 220 -14.64 -15.93 -7.40
N LEU A 221 -15.72 -15.54 -8.08
CA LEU A 221 -15.69 -14.49 -9.11
C LEU A 221 -15.30 -13.14 -8.51
N GLY A 222 -15.86 -12.77 -7.35
CA GLY A 222 -15.46 -11.57 -6.62
C GLY A 222 -13.96 -11.55 -6.30
N CYS A 223 -13.42 -12.69 -5.87
CA CYS A 223 -11.99 -12.83 -5.59
C CYS A 223 -11.13 -12.81 -6.85
N LEU A 224 -11.60 -13.42 -7.94
CA LEU A 224 -10.94 -13.40 -9.23
C LEU A 224 -10.79 -11.97 -9.75
N VAL A 225 -11.82 -11.12 -9.60
CA VAL A 225 -11.74 -9.70 -9.99
C VAL A 225 -10.63 -8.98 -9.21
N VAL A 226 -10.51 -9.23 -7.90
CA VAL A 226 -9.43 -8.67 -7.07
C VAL A 226 -8.08 -9.20 -7.55
N VAL A 227 -7.93 -10.51 -7.72
CA VAL A 227 -6.66 -11.15 -8.13
C VAL A 227 -6.20 -10.70 -9.52
N ALA A 228 -7.11 -10.62 -10.48
CA ALA A 228 -6.81 -10.26 -11.86
C ALA A 228 -6.34 -8.80 -12.00
N ARG A 229 -6.70 -7.90 -11.08
CA ARG A 229 -6.40 -6.46 -11.19
C ARG A 229 -5.34 -6.02 -10.18
N PRO A 230 -4.09 -5.75 -10.60
CA PRO A 230 -3.02 -5.27 -9.71
C PRO A 230 -3.41 -4.04 -8.89
N SER A 231 -4.09 -3.07 -9.50
CA SER A 231 -4.56 -1.85 -8.84
C SER A 231 -5.55 -2.11 -7.71
N TRP A 232 -6.40 -3.14 -7.85
CA TRP A 232 -7.36 -3.52 -6.83
C TRP A 232 -6.67 -4.25 -5.67
N ARG A 233 -5.71 -5.13 -5.96
CA ARG A 233 -4.85 -5.75 -4.92
C ARG A 233 -4.15 -4.69 -4.07
N GLN A 234 -3.53 -3.71 -4.74
CA GLN A 234 -2.90 -2.57 -4.07
C GLN A 234 -3.93 -1.77 -3.26
N GLY A 235 -5.13 -1.53 -3.81
CA GLY A 235 -6.23 -0.87 -3.12
C GLY A 235 -6.64 -1.60 -1.84
N VAL A 236 -6.85 -2.91 -1.90
CA VAL A 236 -7.19 -3.76 -0.75
C VAL A 236 -6.05 -3.78 0.26
N GLN A 237 -4.79 -3.92 -0.17
CA GLN A 237 -3.64 -3.89 0.71
C GLN A 237 -3.48 -2.52 1.40
N VAL A 238 -3.76 -1.43 0.68
CA VAL A 238 -3.77 -0.07 1.25
C VAL A 238 -4.95 0.11 2.19
N MET A 239 -6.13 -0.45 1.91
CA MET A 239 -7.31 -0.38 2.77
C MET A 239 -7.11 -1.16 4.07
N LEU A 240 -6.75 -2.45 3.98
CA LEU A 240 -6.40 -3.30 5.12
C LEU A 240 -5.24 -2.66 5.88
N GLY A 241 -4.25 -2.18 5.13
CA GLY A 241 -3.23 -1.32 5.63
C GLY A 241 -3.82 -0.20 6.48
N ARG A 242 -4.62 0.71 5.94
CA ARG A 242 -5.20 1.85 6.69
C ARG A 242 -5.94 1.40 7.96
N LEU A 243 -6.67 0.29 7.89
CA LEU A 243 -7.37 -0.28 9.04
C LEU A 243 -6.39 -0.65 10.17
N PHE A 244 -5.28 -1.33 9.85
CA PHE A 244 -4.22 -1.66 10.82
C PHE A 244 -3.26 -0.49 11.12
N TRP A 245 -3.10 0.45 10.18
CA TRP A 245 -2.09 1.49 10.14
C TRP A 245 -2.56 2.82 10.71
N ALA A 246 -3.87 3.03 10.92
CA ALA A 246 -4.39 4.30 11.43
C ALA A 246 -3.66 4.74 12.71
N HIS A 247 -3.19 3.78 13.52
CA HIS A 247 -2.44 4.03 14.74
C HIS A 247 -0.91 4.16 14.53
N VAL A 248 -0.37 3.68 13.41
CA VAL A 248 1.05 3.36 13.26
C VAL A 248 1.79 4.28 12.28
N ARG A 249 1.14 4.85 11.25
CA ARG A 249 1.76 5.83 10.32
C ARG A 249 2.39 7.00 11.06
N ASN A 250 1.63 7.50 12.01
CA ASN A 250 2.00 8.55 12.94
C ASN A 250 3.24 8.18 13.78
N ALA A 251 3.34 6.91 14.22
CA ALA A 251 4.48 6.43 14.99
C ALA A 251 5.75 6.27 14.16
N SER A 252 5.66 5.78 12.91
CA SER A 252 6.81 5.69 12.01
C SER A 252 7.33 7.06 11.61
N ALA A 253 6.43 7.99 11.29
CA ALA A 253 6.76 9.36 10.99
C ALA A 253 7.46 10.04 12.18
N ALA A 254 6.90 9.89 13.38
CA ALA A 254 7.51 10.44 14.58
C ALA A 254 8.85 9.77 14.91
N GLY A 255 9.05 8.50 14.54
CA GLY A 255 10.36 7.84 14.59
C GLY A 255 11.40 8.50 13.68
N ILE A 256 11.02 8.90 12.46
CA ILE A 256 11.92 9.65 11.57
C ILE A 256 12.20 11.04 12.16
N GLY A 257 11.19 11.73 12.66
CA GLY A 257 11.38 13.00 13.36
C GLY A 257 12.33 12.85 14.55
N ALA A 258 12.26 11.73 15.28
CA ALA A 258 13.03 11.49 16.51
C ALA A 258 14.52 11.40 16.18
N LEU A 259 14.81 10.75 15.06
CA LEU A 259 16.14 10.70 14.50
C LEU A 259 16.63 12.10 14.11
N VAL A 260 15.79 13.01 13.63
CA VAL A 260 16.22 14.39 13.28
C VAL A 260 16.41 15.26 14.53
N GLY A 261 15.50 15.18 15.50
CA GLY A 261 15.36 16.16 16.57
C GLY A 261 16.02 15.81 17.91
N ASN A 262 16.69 14.67 18.05
CA ASN A 262 17.20 14.15 19.34
C ASN A 262 16.12 14.12 20.45
N CYS A 263 14.89 13.80 20.06
CA CYS A 263 13.73 13.69 20.95
C CYS A 263 13.05 12.34 20.74
N SER A 264 12.18 11.93 21.67
CA SER A 264 11.52 10.63 21.56
C SER A 264 10.45 10.63 20.45
N ALA A 265 10.21 9.48 19.83
CA ALA A 265 9.12 9.36 18.84
C ALA A 265 7.74 9.67 19.44
N ARG A 266 7.53 9.40 20.73
CA ARG A 266 6.28 9.74 21.42
C ARG A 266 6.11 11.26 21.54
N GLU A 267 7.16 11.95 21.93
CA GLU A 267 7.18 13.41 22.07
C GLU A 267 6.91 14.09 20.73
N ILE A 268 7.61 13.70 19.66
CA ILE A 268 7.36 14.27 18.32
C ILE A 268 5.95 13.97 17.82
N LEU A 269 5.40 12.79 18.14
CA LEU A 269 4.04 12.52 17.77
C LEU A 269 3.05 13.42 18.53
N GLN A 270 3.28 13.67 19.81
CA GLN A 270 2.45 14.55 20.62
C GLN A 270 2.57 16.01 20.14
N THR A 271 3.79 16.50 19.97
CA THR A 271 4.09 17.84 19.45
C THR A 271 3.54 18.03 18.04
N GLY A 272 3.80 17.07 17.15
CA GLY A 272 3.29 17.09 15.78
C GLY A 272 1.76 17.06 15.71
N LYS A 273 1.07 16.33 16.60
CA LYS A 273 -0.39 16.39 16.70
C LYS A 273 -0.88 17.75 17.19
N ALA A 274 -0.24 18.32 18.21
CA ALA A 274 -0.64 19.60 18.79
C ALA A 274 -0.39 20.78 17.83
N ARG A 275 0.65 20.67 17.00
CA ARG A 275 1.09 21.72 16.07
C ARG A 275 0.65 21.50 14.63
N PHE A 276 -0.12 20.44 14.34
CA PHE A 276 -0.61 20.20 12.98
C PHE A 276 -1.65 21.25 12.59
N ARG A 277 -1.38 21.96 11.50
CA ARG A 277 -2.24 23.01 10.95
C ARG A 277 -2.52 22.76 9.48
N CYS A 278 -3.58 23.35 8.95
CA CYS A 278 -3.84 23.40 7.52
C CYS A 278 -4.51 24.71 7.15
N SER A 279 -4.29 25.17 5.93
CA SER A 279 -4.92 26.36 5.34
C SER A 279 -5.92 25.92 4.26
N ARG A 280 -7.03 26.63 4.10
CA ARG A 280 -7.85 26.43 2.89
C ARG A 280 -7.19 27.20 1.76
N LEU A 281 -7.05 26.58 0.61
CA LEU A 281 -6.32 27.22 -0.49
C LEU A 281 -7.02 28.49 -1.01
N ALA A 282 -8.34 28.59 -0.91
CA ALA A 282 -9.09 29.81 -1.25
C ALA A 282 -8.78 31.01 -0.32
N ASP A 283 -8.33 30.77 0.90
CA ASP A 283 -8.08 31.80 1.90
C ASP A 283 -6.61 32.31 1.83
N LEU A 284 -5.77 31.67 1.02
CA LEU A 284 -4.38 32.08 0.84
C LEU A 284 -4.29 33.22 -0.17
N PRO A 285 -3.65 34.35 0.17
CA PRO A 285 -3.37 35.40 -0.79
C PRO A 285 -2.10 35.07 -1.60
N TYR A 286 -1.92 35.70 -2.77
CA TYR A 286 -0.76 35.50 -3.63
C TYR A 286 0.56 35.84 -2.91
N GLU A 287 0.51 36.89 -2.10
CA GLU A 287 1.63 37.44 -1.31
C GLU A 287 2.20 36.38 -0.35
N ALA A 288 1.37 35.46 0.15
CA ALA A 288 1.81 34.36 1.02
C ALA A 288 2.71 33.35 0.29
N ILE A 289 2.68 33.32 -1.05
CA ILE A 289 3.54 32.46 -1.88
C ILE A 289 4.73 33.26 -2.45
N GLN A 290 4.58 34.57 -2.61
CA GLN A 290 5.54 35.44 -3.28
C GLN A 290 6.88 35.60 -2.56
N GLY A 291 6.87 35.93 -1.26
CA GLY A 291 8.09 36.25 -0.51
C GLY A 291 8.97 35.02 -0.25
N ASN A 292 10.29 35.15 -0.33
CA ASN A 292 11.25 34.09 0.02
C ASN A 292 11.84 34.26 1.44
N GLU A 293 11.24 35.13 2.25
CA GLU A 293 11.64 35.38 3.63
C GLU A 293 10.58 34.81 4.59
N PRO A 294 10.99 34.34 5.79
CA PRO A 294 10.05 33.93 6.82
C PRO A 294 9.14 35.09 7.25
N ASP A 295 7.83 34.87 7.22
CA ASP A 295 6.83 35.84 7.67
C ASP A 295 5.89 35.18 8.71
N PRO A 296 6.06 35.49 10.02
CA PRO A 296 5.22 34.94 11.09
C PRO A 296 3.72 35.26 10.93
N ASP A 297 3.37 36.37 10.28
CA ASP A 297 1.96 36.77 10.10
C ASP A 297 1.21 35.80 9.18
N LEU A 298 1.92 35.05 8.32
CA LEU A 298 1.31 34.05 7.45
C LEU A 298 0.68 32.87 8.21
N LEU A 299 1.06 32.68 9.49
CA LEU A 299 0.47 31.64 10.34
C LEU A 299 -1.05 31.85 10.54
N ARG A 300 -1.53 33.10 10.43
CA ARG A 300 -2.96 33.45 10.58
C ARG A 300 -3.85 32.83 9.51
N PHE A 301 -3.29 32.43 8.36
CA PHE A 301 -4.04 31.80 7.27
C PHE A 301 -4.23 30.29 7.47
N SER A 302 -3.57 29.70 8.47
CA SER A 302 -3.77 28.30 8.83
C SER A 302 -4.59 28.16 10.11
N GLN A 303 -5.24 27.02 10.25
CA GLN A 303 -6.01 26.63 11.42
C GLN A 303 -5.52 25.29 11.96
N ALA A 304 -5.62 25.09 13.28
CA ALA A 304 -5.32 23.80 13.89
C ALA A 304 -6.18 22.69 13.28
N ALA A 305 -5.57 21.54 13.00
CA ALA A 305 -6.20 20.45 12.27
C ALA A 305 -5.91 19.09 12.91
N ARG A 306 -6.79 18.12 12.65
CA ARG A 306 -6.52 16.72 13.03
C ARG A 306 -5.70 16.04 11.93
N LEU A 307 -4.71 15.23 12.31
CA LEU A 307 -3.98 14.39 11.35
C LEU A 307 -4.98 13.54 10.54
N GLY A 308 -4.76 13.44 9.23
CA GLY A 308 -5.63 12.74 8.28
C GLY A 308 -6.77 13.59 7.71
N THR A 309 -6.96 14.83 8.17
CA THR A 309 -8.00 15.74 7.64
C THR A 309 -7.47 16.74 6.60
N CYS A 310 -6.15 16.78 6.40
CA CYS A 310 -5.51 17.60 5.38
C CYS A 310 -5.50 16.85 4.03
N ASP A 311 -5.87 17.54 2.96
CA ASP A 311 -5.99 16.94 1.63
C ASP A 311 -4.62 16.74 0.99
N ALA A 312 -3.72 17.71 1.16
CA ALA A 312 -2.40 17.68 0.54
C ALA A 312 -1.32 18.33 1.42
N PHE A 313 -0.15 17.72 1.41
CA PHE A 313 1.11 18.37 1.79
C PHE A 313 1.70 19.00 0.54
N VAL A 314 1.97 20.31 0.54
CA VAL A 314 2.54 21.02 -0.60
C VAL A 314 4.03 21.18 -0.39
N SER A 315 4.82 20.50 -1.22
CA SER A 315 6.28 20.63 -1.29
C SER A 315 6.62 21.59 -2.43
N HIS A 316 7.46 22.58 -2.16
CA HIS A 316 7.88 23.57 -3.16
C HIS A 316 9.24 24.17 -2.79
N SER A 317 9.94 24.77 -3.76
CA SER A 317 11.11 25.61 -3.50
C SER A 317 10.68 27.05 -3.21
N TRP A 318 11.30 27.67 -2.21
CA TRP A 318 11.09 29.08 -1.91
C TRP A 318 11.66 30.00 -3.00
N HIS A 319 12.60 29.50 -3.81
CA HIS A 319 13.35 30.27 -4.81
C HIS A 319 12.77 30.21 -6.22
N ASP A 320 11.85 29.28 -6.49
CA ASP A 320 11.15 29.23 -7.79
C ASP A 320 10.29 30.48 -8.01
N ASP A 321 9.97 30.76 -9.28
CA ASP A 321 9.12 31.89 -9.66
C ASP A 321 7.76 31.84 -8.94
N PRO A 322 7.38 32.91 -8.22
CA PRO A 322 6.15 32.90 -7.44
C PRO A 322 4.88 32.89 -8.30
N GLY A 323 4.92 33.50 -9.49
CA GLY A 323 3.80 33.54 -10.42
C GLY A 323 3.48 32.16 -10.99
N GLU A 324 4.51 31.43 -11.41
CA GLU A 324 4.39 30.05 -11.89
C GLU A 324 3.92 29.11 -10.78
N LYS A 325 4.50 29.21 -9.57
CA LYS A 325 4.05 28.43 -8.40
C LYS A 325 2.57 28.67 -8.09
N TRP A 326 2.16 29.94 -8.06
CA TRP A 326 0.78 30.31 -7.79
C TRP A 326 -0.16 29.77 -8.87
N SER A 327 0.20 29.96 -10.14
CA SER A 327 -0.58 29.46 -11.28
C SER A 327 -0.76 27.94 -11.22
N ALA A 328 0.33 27.19 -10.98
CA ALA A 328 0.28 25.74 -10.83
C ALA A 328 -0.60 25.30 -9.65
N LEU A 329 -0.48 25.98 -8.50
CA LEU A 329 -1.27 25.68 -7.31
C LEU A 329 -2.76 25.98 -7.52
N GLN A 330 -3.10 27.07 -8.21
CA GLN A 330 -4.48 27.42 -8.56
C GLN A 330 -5.08 26.47 -9.59
N SER A 331 -4.29 26.00 -10.56
CA SER A 331 -4.71 24.96 -11.50
C SER A 331 -5.07 23.67 -10.77
N TRP A 332 -4.20 23.20 -9.87
CA TRP A 332 -4.48 22.05 -9.02
C TRP A 332 -5.73 22.24 -8.14
N ARG A 333 -5.93 23.45 -7.59
CA ARG A 333 -7.14 23.80 -6.84
C ARG A 333 -8.40 23.61 -7.67
N GLN A 334 -8.43 24.13 -8.90
CA GLN A 334 -9.59 24.04 -9.79
C GLN A 334 -9.93 22.58 -10.12
N GLU A 335 -8.92 21.77 -10.43
CA GLU A 335 -9.07 20.32 -10.63
C GLU A 335 -9.64 19.64 -9.38
N PHE A 336 -9.11 19.98 -8.19
CA PHE A 336 -9.60 19.44 -6.93
C PHE A 336 -11.08 19.80 -6.69
N VAL A 337 -11.44 21.08 -6.85
CA VAL A 337 -12.81 21.58 -6.63
C VAL A 337 -13.78 20.90 -7.59
N SER A 338 -13.42 20.77 -8.88
CA SER A 338 -14.29 20.10 -9.86
C SER A 338 -14.56 18.63 -9.51
N ARG A 339 -13.59 17.91 -8.94
CA ARG A 339 -13.73 16.51 -8.56
C ARG A 339 -14.43 16.29 -7.22
N HIS A 340 -14.24 17.19 -6.26
CA HIS A 340 -14.64 16.99 -4.88
C HIS A 340 -15.75 17.93 -4.39
N GLY A 341 -16.12 18.95 -5.17
CA GLY A 341 -17.17 19.91 -4.83
C GLY A 341 -16.87 20.79 -3.61
N ARG A 342 -15.59 20.92 -3.22
CA ARG A 342 -15.15 21.74 -2.07
C ARG A 342 -13.70 22.22 -2.22
N GLU A 343 -13.34 23.23 -1.44
CA GLU A 343 -11.96 23.72 -1.33
C GLU A 343 -11.01 22.69 -0.72
N PRO A 344 -9.77 22.58 -1.23
CA PRO A 344 -8.74 21.75 -0.61
C PRO A 344 -8.18 22.41 0.66
N LYS A 345 -8.00 21.59 1.70
CA LYS A 345 -7.21 21.93 2.88
C LYS A 345 -5.77 21.47 2.65
N ILE A 346 -4.82 22.40 2.72
CA ILE A 346 -3.42 22.09 2.45
C ILE A 346 -2.55 22.37 3.66
N TRP A 347 -1.48 21.59 3.77
CA TRP A 347 -0.34 21.91 4.62
C TRP A 347 0.71 22.56 3.72
N LEU A 348 1.08 23.80 4.02
CA LEU A 348 2.09 24.58 3.31
C LEU A 348 3.00 25.20 4.36
N ASP A 349 4.29 24.91 4.27
CA ASP A 349 5.30 25.33 5.25
C ASP A 349 5.21 26.81 5.65
N LYS A 350 5.12 27.75 4.69
CA LYS A 350 5.01 29.19 4.97
C LYS A 350 3.86 29.58 5.88
N THR A 351 2.74 28.87 5.80
CA THR A 351 1.51 29.22 6.53
C THR A 351 1.25 28.28 7.71
N CYS A 352 1.86 27.11 7.72
CA CYS A 352 1.61 26.05 8.71
C CYS A 352 2.77 25.85 9.69
N ILE A 353 3.97 26.33 9.37
CA ILE A 353 5.11 26.42 10.29
C ILE A 353 5.05 27.74 11.04
N ASP A 354 5.24 27.67 12.34
CA ASP A 354 5.52 28.80 13.21
C ASP A 354 6.93 29.34 12.91
N GLN A 355 6.98 30.46 12.20
CA GLN A 355 8.25 31.05 11.73
C GLN A 355 9.12 31.56 12.89
N ASP A 356 8.55 31.77 14.09
CA ASP A 356 9.30 32.13 15.29
C ASP A 356 9.95 30.89 15.95
N ASN A 357 9.52 29.68 15.59
CA ASN A 357 10.02 28.43 16.15
C ASN A 357 10.15 27.31 15.10
N ILE A 358 10.79 27.64 13.98
CA ILE A 358 10.96 26.76 12.81
C ILE A 358 11.52 25.39 13.20
N LEU A 359 12.53 25.34 14.08
CA LEU A 359 13.19 24.09 14.47
C LEU A 359 12.24 23.09 15.14
N SER A 360 11.24 23.57 15.90
CA SER A 360 10.25 22.69 16.53
C SER A 360 9.35 22.00 15.51
N ASP A 361 8.95 22.73 14.46
CA ASP A 361 8.08 22.24 13.40
C ASP A 361 8.83 21.41 12.37
N LEU A 362 10.09 21.75 12.06
CA LEU A 362 10.93 20.96 11.15
C LEU A 362 11.12 19.52 11.65
N ARG A 363 11.21 19.32 12.96
CA ARG A 363 11.28 17.96 13.56
C ARG A 363 9.97 17.18 13.39
N CYS A 364 8.85 17.88 13.26
CA CYS A 364 7.52 17.32 13.11
C CYS A 364 7.11 17.13 11.65
N LEU A 365 7.91 17.59 10.67
CA LEU A 365 7.62 17.47 9.24
C LEU A 365 7.20 16.06 8.81
N PRO A 366 7.87 14.96 9.22
CA PRO A 366 7.42 13.63 8.84
C PRO A 366 6.00 13.33 9.34
N VAL A 367 5.64 13.82 10.54
CA VAL A 367 4.30 13.65 11.12
C VAL A 367 3.29 14.47 10.33
N PHE A 368 3.62 15.73 10.01
CA PHE A 368 2.77 16.60 9.21
C PHE A 368 2.49 16.01 7.83
N LEU A 369 3.53 15.53 7.14
CA LEU A 369 3.42 14.83 5.87
C LEU A 369 2.51 13.59 5.99
N SER A 370 2.71 12.78 7.03
CA SER A 370 1.86 11.59 7.28
C SER A 370 0.40 11.93 7.61
N GLY A 371 0.14 13.16 8.06
CA GLY A 371 -1.17 13.72 8.35
C GLY A 371 -1.93 14.19 7.11
N CYS A 372 -1.31 14.18 5.93
CA CYS A 372 -1.91 14.61 4.67
C CYS A 372 -2.32 13.41 3.81
N SER A 373 -3.36 13.58 2.99
CA SER A 373 -3.88 12.50 2.13
C SER A 373 -3.04 12.28 0.87
N ARG A 374 -2.39 13.33 0.37
CA ARG A 374 -1.50 13.28 -0.81
C ARG A 374 -0.31 14.23 -0.66
N LEU A 375 0.72 14.04 -1.48
CA LEU A 375 1.84 14.96 -1.66
C LEU A 375 1.66 15.67 -3.00
N VAL A 376 1.63 17.00 -2.98
CA VAL A 376 1.66 17.85 -4.17
C VAL A 376 3.05 18.47 -4.24
N VAL A 377 3.76 18.25 -5.34
CA VAL A 377 5.09 18.81 -5.57
C VAL A 377 4.96 19.88 -6.64
N LEU A 378 5.21 21.14 -6.27
CA LEU A 378 5.36 22.23 -7.23
C LEU A 378 6.82 22.21 -7.70
N PHE A 379 7.03 21.71 -8.91
CA PHE A 379 8.36 21.46 -9.45
C PHE A 379 8.79 22.62 -10.35
N GLY A 380 9.75 23.42 -9.89
CA GLY A 380 10.41 24.47 -10.66
C GLY A 380 11.90 24.17 -10.92
N PRO A 381 12.66 25.17 -11.42
CA PRO A 381 14.07 24.98 -11.78
C PRO A 381 15.04 24.72 -10.62
N THR A 382 14.67 25.05 -9.37
CA THR A 382 15.44 24.70 -8.16
C THR A 382 15.05 23.35 -7.58
#